data_AF-A0A2E0QAJ3-F1
#
_entry.id   AF-A0A2E0QAJ3-F1
#
_cell.length_a   1.000
_cell.length_b   1.000
_cell.length_c   1.000
_cell.angle_alpha   90.00
_cell.angle_beta   90.00
_cell.angle_gamma   90.00
#
_symmetry.space_group_name_H-M   'P 1'
#
loop_
_entity.id
_entity.type
_entity.pdbx_description
1 polymer ?
#
loop_
_entity_poly.entity_id
_entity_poly.type
_entity_poly.pdbx_seq_one_letter_code
_entity_poly.pdbx_strand_id
1 'polypeptide(L)' 'MTNTLLELQSRLVQAKEARHRLLTGSQEVTVSLHGYGSTTYSAANVEALERYIHELEAEIAKKSGSARRGIIRTSF' A
#
# COMPACT_ATOMS: atom_id res chain seq x y z
N MET A 1 4.53 14.02 12.98
CA MET A 1 5.40 12.87 12.64
C MET A 1 5.27 12.61 11.14
N THR A 2 6.21 13.08 10.32
CA THR A 2 6.17 12.87 8.86
C THR A 2 6.67 11.46 8.54
N ASN A 3 5.78 10.54 8.13
CA ASN A 3 6.20 9.22 7.63
C ASN A 3 7.23 9.42 6.53
N THR A 4 8.44 8.90 6.68
CA THR A 4 9.52 9.02 5.68
C THR A 4 9.18 8.19 4.44
N LEU A 5 9.76 8.52 3.29
CA LEU A 5 9.54 7.77 2.04
C LEU A 5 9.86 6.27 2.23
N LEU A 6 10.93 5.98 2.98
CA LEU A 6 11.34 4.63 3.35
C LEU A 6 10.27 3.89 4.16
N GLU A 7 9.64 4.55 5.14
CA GLU A 7 8.57 3.93 5.92
C GLU A 7 7.36 3.58 5.04
N LEU A 8 6.98 4.45 4.10
CA LEU A 8 5.88 4.17 3.18
C LEU A 8 6.19 2.98 2.27
N GLN A 9 7.41 2.90 1.74
CA GLN A 9 7.85 1.77 0.90
C GLN A 9 7.88 0.45 1.68
N SER A 10 8.43 0.46 2.90
CA SER A 10 8.42 -0.73 3.76
C SER A 10 7.00 -1.18 4.10
N ARG A 11 6.08 -0.24 4.38
CA ARG A 11 4.65 -0.55 4.59
C ARG A 11 4.00 -1.17 3.36
N LEU A 12 4.33 -0.66 2.17
CA LEU A 12 3.81 -1.20 0.92
C LEU A 12 4.29 -2.63 0.67
N VAL A 13 5.55 -2.94 0.95
CA VAL A 13 6.07 -4.31 0.84
C VAL A 13 5.33 -5.23 1.81
N GLN A 14 5.21 -4.83 3.08
CA GLN A 14 4.48 -5.61 4.09
C GLN A 14 3.01 -5.85 3.71
N ALA A 15 2.33 -4.82 3.18
CA ALA A 15 0.95 -4.95 2.72
C ALA A 15 0.82 -5.88 1.50
N LYS A 16 1.77 -5.82 0.55
CA LYS A 16 1.81 -6.75 -0.61
C LYS A 16 2.08 -8.19 -0.18
N GLU A 17 3.00 -8.41 0.76
CA GLU A 17 3.24 -9.72 1.35
C GLU A 17 2.00 -10.26 2.08
N ALA A 18 1.32 -9.42 2.84
CA ALA A 18 0.10 -9.79 3.53
C ALA A 18 -1.02 -10.20 2.55
N ARG A 19 -1.22 -9.42 1.49
CA ARG A 19 -2.15 -9.77 0.41
C ARG A 19 -1.77 -11.10 -0.24
N HIS A 20 -0.48 -11.33 -0.50
CA HIS A 20 -0.02 -12.58 -1.10
C HIS A 20 -0.33 -13.77 -0.18
N ARG A 21 -0.02 -13.67 1.12
CA ARG A 21 -0.33 -14.73 2.11
C ARG A 21 -1.83 -15.00 2.21
N LEU A 22 -2.67 -13.96 2.20
CA LEU A 22 -4.13 -14.11 2.17
C LEU A 22 -4.58 -14.86 0.90
N LEU A 23 -4.04 -14.49 -0.27
CA LEU A 23 -4.33 -15.19 -1.53
C LEU A 23 -3.83 -16.64 -1.55
N THR A 24 -2.74 -16.97 -0.85
CA THR A 24 -2.24 -18.35 -0.73
C THR A 24 -3.10 -19.21 0.22
N GLY A 25 -4.12 -18.63 0.87
CA GLY A 25 -5.04 -19.35 1.76
C GLY A 25 -4.80 -19.13 3.26
N SER A 26 -4.04 -18.10 3.65
CA SER A 26 -3.96 -17.71 5.07
C SER A 26 -5.29 -17.07 5.49
N GLN A 27 -5.84 -17.48 6.64
CA GLN A 27 -7.13 -16.95 7.13
C GLN A 27 -7.03 -15.48 7.56
N GLU A 28 -5.92 -15.10 8.21
CA GLU A 28 -5.71 -13.76 8.76
C GLU A 28 -4.22 -13.39 8.68
N VAL A 29 -3.92 -12.14 8.31
CA VAL A 29 -2.56 -11.61 8.28
C VAL A 29 -2.52 -10.29 9.03
N THR A 30 -1.68 -10.24 10.06
CA THR A 30 -1.42 -9.03 10.83
C THR A 30 -0.31 -8.21 10.20
N VAL A 31 -0.63 -7.00 9.78
CA VAL A 31 0.35 -6.01 9.30
C VAL A 31 0.67 -5.06 10.45
N SER A 32 1.89 -5.15 10.97
CA SER A 32 2.39 -4.26 12.03
C SER A 32 2.78 -2.90 11.44
N LEU A 33 1.96 -1.88 11.67
CA LEU A 33 2.30 -0.50 11.30
C LEU A 33 3.25 0.04 12.38
N HIS A 34 4.54 0.14 12.05
CA HIS A 34 5.54 0.76 12.94
C HIS A 34 5.03 2.13 13.43
N GLY A 35 4.65 2.20 14.70
CA GLY A 35 4.15 3.40 15.38
C GLY A 35 2.64 3.67 15.36
N TYR A 36 1.81 2.88 14.66
CA TYR A 36 0.35 3.09 14.59
C TYR A 36 -0.51 1.90 15.05
N GLY A 37 0.13 0.75 15.35
CA GLY A 37 -0.54 -0.46 15.81
C GLY A 37 -0.55 -1.55 14.74
N SER A 38 -1.01 -2.74 15.12
CA SER A 38 -1.12 -3.88 14.22
C SER A 38 -2.53 -3.94 13.64
N THR A 39 -2.65 -3.87 12.31
CA THR A 39 -3.92 -4.08 11.63
C THR A 39 -4.00 -5.50 11.13
N THR A 40 -4.92 -6.28 11.67
CA THR A 40 -5.23 -7.63 11.17
C THR A 40 -6.17 -7.53 9.98
N TYR A 41 -5.71 -8.00 8.83
CA TYR A 41 -6.52 -8.13 7.62
C TYR A 41 -6.87 -9.61 7.41
N SER A 42 -8.13 -9.87 7.06
CA SER A 42 -8.62 -11.20 6.69
C SER A 42 -9.10 -11.19 5.24
N ALA A 43 -9.43 -12.37 4.69
CA ALA A 43 -9.96 -12.49 3.32
C ALA A 43 -11.21 -11.61 3.08
N ALA A 44 -12.02 -11.37 4.11
CA ALA A 44 -13.18 -10.48 4.03
C ALA A 44 -12.82 -9.00 3.82
N ASN A 45 -11.62 -8.60 4.23
CA ASN A 45 -11.12 -7.21 4.16
C ASN A 45 -10.03 -7.04 3.08
N VAL A 46 -9.91 -7.99 2.13
CA VAL A 46 -8.94 -7.90 1.03
C VAL A 46 -9.14 -6.64 0.19
N GLU A 47 -10.39 -6.25 -0.09
CA GLU A 47 -10.67 -5.05 -0.87
C GLU A 47 -10.19 -3.78 -0.16
N ALA A 48 -10.37 -3.70 1.17
CA ALA A 48 -9.84 -2.61 1.97
C ALA A 48 -8.31 -2.59 1.99
N LEU A 49 -7.67 -3.77 2.04
CA LEU A 49 -6.22 -3.90 1.96
C LEU A 49 -5.68 -3.43 0.60
N GLU A 50 -6.35 -3.77 -0.50
CA GLU A 50 -5.97 -3.31 -1.84
C GLU A 50 -6.11 -1.79 -1.98
N ARG A 51 -7.20 -1.22 -1.47
CA ARG A 51 -7.39 0.24 -1.46
C ARG A 51 -6.28 0.93 -0.66
N TYR A 52 -5.92 0.38 0.50
CA TYR A 52 -4.83 0.91 1.31
C TYR A 52 -3.47 0.82 0.62
N ILE A 53 -3.18 -0.26 -0.10
CA ILE A 53 -1.96 -0.37 -0.93
C ILE A 53 -1.95 0.73 -2.01
N HIS A 54 -3.08 0.96 -2.67
CA HIS A 54 -3.18 1.96 -3.73
C HIS A 54 -3.02 3.40 -3.19
N GLU A 55 -3.56 3.68 -2.00
CA GLU A 55 -3.34 4.95 -1.29
C GLU A 55 -1.87 5.13 -0.90
N LEU A 56 -1.21 4.09 -0.39
CA LEU A 56 0.22 4.12 -0.10
C LEU A 56 1.06 4.37 -1.35
N GLU A 57 0.74 3.74 -2.48
CA GLU A 57 1.40 3.99 -3.77
C GLU A 57 1.23 5.46 -4.20
N ALA A 58 0.02 6.01 -4.06
CA ALA A 58 -0.26 7.40 -4.37
C ALA A 58 0.49 8.37 -3.44
N GLU A 59 0.57 8.08 -2.14
CA GLU A 59 1.35 8.87 -1.19
C GLU A 59 2.85 8.81 -1.49
N ILE A 60 3.39 7.62 -1.80
CA ILE A 60 4.78 7.45 -2.22
C ILE A 60 5.02 8.25 -3.50
N ALA A 61 4.14 8.20 -4.49
CA ALA A 61 4.28 8.95 -5.73
C ALA A 61 4.27 10.47 -5.49
N LYS A 62 3.35 10.96 -4.65
CA LYS A 62 3.28 12.38 -4.23
C LYS A 62 4.56 12.81 -3.51
N LYS A 63 5.06 11.98 -2.59
CA LYS A 63 6.20 12.29 -1.72
C LYS A 63 7.56 12.09 -2.40
N SER A 64 7.64 11.16 -3.35
CA SER A 64 8.79 10.92 -4.22
C SER A 64 8.93 11.98 -5.31
N GLY A 65 7.94 12.85 -5.51
CA GLY A 65 7.94 13.83 -6.60
C GLY A 65 7.79 13.20 -8.00
N SER A 66 7.54 11.89 -8.09
CA SER A 66 7.25 11.21 -9.36
C SER A 66 5.76 11.26 -9.64
N ALA A 67 5.16 12.45 -9.53
CA ALA A 67 3.99 12.77 -10.32
C ALA A 67 4.47 12.80 -11.78
N ARG A 68 4.62 11.62 -12.39
CA ARG A 68 4.80 11.50 -13.83
C ARG A 68 3.54 12.12 -14.43
N ARG A 69 3.66 13.39 -14.83
CA ARG A 69 2.74 14.02 -15.78
C ARG A 69 2.79 13.12 -17.01
N GLY A 70 1.87 12.16 -17.08
CA GLY A 70 1.65 11.37 -18.28
C GLY A 70 1.44 12.37 -19.41
N ILE A 71 2.27 12.25 -20.44
CA ILE A 71 2.21 13.10 -21.63
C ILE A 71 0.77 13.01 -22.14
N ILE A 72 0.04 14.13 -22.16
CA ILE A 72 -1.31 14.19 -22.73
C ILE A 72 -1.14 13.95 -24.22
N ARG A 73 -1.48 12.76 -24.71
CA ARG A 73 -1.57 12.49 -26.14
C ARG A 73 -2.92 13.03 -26.62
N THR A 74 -2.96 14.29 -27.03
CA THR A 74 -4.06 14.81 -27.85
C THR A 74 -3.89 14.28 -29.27
N SER A 75 -4.82 13.44 -29.73
CA SER A 75 -5.02 13.16 -31.16
C SER A 75 -5.89 14.28 -31.74
N PHE A 76 -5.40 14.92 -32.81
CA PHE A 76 -6.17 15.81 -33.68
C PHE A 76 -7.05 15.01 -34.64
#